data_AF-A0A319C5G4-F1
#
_entry.id   AF-A0A319C5G4-F1
#
_cell.length_a   1.000
_cell.length_b   1.000
_cell.length_c   1.000
_cell.angle_alpha   90.00
_cell.angle_beta   90.00
_cell.angle_gamma   90.00
#
_symmetry.space_group_name_H-M   'P 1'
#
loop_
_entity.id
_entity.type
_entity.pdbx_description
1 polymer ?
#
loop_
_entity_poly.entity_id
_entity_poly.type
_entity_poly.pdbx_seq_one_letter_code
_entity_poly.pdbx_strand_id
1 'polypeptide(L)'
;MQRYISKAPTMKFPREVLDRILFFVPPLSRVGILSSLDMEPWESDRQQSLLWSRIFKNDRWLEEVADAHARLVLIGSKLSQMISNTKHGGCENQYMALVLLDGTGEIPTWELFRSCLNEHTYDTSSNEIRFTSGFTLNVHNLSEPYLTSLRKDPELRRSPTIIISPERMREIVSCHRGKPFTQYAFYRDRYIQDIDSSRITDVRGVVWIFKLRDHDVTSTVLVMSLHYGLRHLM
;
A
#
# COMPACT_ATOMS: atom_id res chain seq x y z
N MET A 1 -4.06 3.80 56.10
CA MET A 1 -5.17 3.75 55.13
C MET A 1 -4.61 3.53 53.73
N GLN A 2 -4.52 2.28 53.26
CA GLN A 2 -4.17 1.97 51.87
C GLN A 2 -5.43 2.07 51.03
N ARG A 3 -5.43 2.99 50.04
CA ARG A 3 -6.48 3.06 49.03
C ARG A 3 -6.32 1.88 48.08
N TYR A 4 -7.21 0.90 48.17
CA TYR A 4 -7.41 -0.08 47.12
C TYR A 4 -7.96 0.65 45.89
N ILE A 5 -7.11 0.87 44.89
CA ILE A 5 -7.57 1.19 43.54
C ILE A 5 -8.12 -0.13 42.99
N SER A 6 -9.44 -0.32 43.08
CA SER A 6 -10.09 -1.40 42.36
C SER A 6 -9.85 -1.18 40.87
N LYS A 7 -9.02 -2.02 40.23
CA LYS A 7 -9.00 -2.11 38.77
C LYS A 7 -10.43 -2.42 38.34
N ALA A 8 -11.02 -1.53 37.55
CA ALA A 8 -12.34 -1.75 36.96
C ALA A 8 -12.34 -3.12 36.26
N PRO A 9 -13.45 -3.88 36.30
CA PRO A 9 -13.54 -5.16 35.61
C PRO A 9 -13.25 -4.92 34.12
N THR A 10 -12.13 -5.47 33.64
CA THR A 10 -11.77 -5.45 32.22
C THR A 10 -12.86 -6.19 31.47
N MET A 11 -13.69 -5.43 30.75
CA MET A 11 -14.75 -5.98 29.92
C MET A 11 -14.07 -6.77 28.79
N LYS A 12 -13.97 -8.08 28.95
CA LYS A 12 -13.36 -8.96 27.94
C LYS A 12 -14.39 -9.23 26.85
N PHE A 13 -14.35 -8.42 25.80
CA PHE A 13 -15.09 -8.74 24.58
C PHE A 13 -14.54 -10.05 23.98
N PRO A 14 -15.41 -10.93 23.47
CA PRO A 14 -14.96 -12.06 22.65
C PRO A 14 -14.10 -11.57 21.49
N ARG A 15 -13.07 -12.33 21.12
CA ARG A 15 -12.11 -11.93 20.09
C ARG A 15 -12.81 -11.67 18.75
N GLU A 16 -13.84 -12.44 18.45
CA GLU A 16 -14.63 -12.34 17.22
C GLU A 16 -15.37 -11.00 17.13
N VAL A 17 -15.84 -10.48 18.26
CA VAL A 17 -16.51 -9.18 18.33
C VAL A 17 -15.49 -8.06 18.10
N LEU A 18 -14.33 -8.15 18.74
CA LEU A 18 -13.25 -7.19 18.55
C LEU A 18 -12.70 -7.20 17.13
N ASP A 19 -12.53 -8.37 16.53
CA ASP A 19 -12.09 -8.50 15.14
C ASP A 19 -13.07 -7.83 14.17
N ARG A 20 -14.38 -7.87 14.47
CA ARG A 20 -15.39 -7.13 13.70
C ARG A 20 -15.31 -5.63 13.90
N ILE A 21 -15.01 -5.17 15.11
CA ILE A 21 -14.79 -3.74 15.40
C ILE A 21 -13.54 -3.25 14.68
N LEU A 22 -12.43 -3.99 14.82
CA LEU A 22 -11.12 -3.65 14.25
C LEU A 22 -11.12 -3.65 12.72
N PHE A 23 -12.04 -4.38 12.09
CA PHE A 23 -12.25 -4.28 10.63
C PHE A 23 -12.51 -2.84 10.18
N PHE A 24 -13.22 -2.05 11.00
CA PHE A 24 -13.52 -0.64 10.71
C PHE A 24 -12.44 0.33 11.23
N VAL A 25 -11.45 -0.17 11.97
CA VAL A 25 -10.37 0.64 12.52
C VAL A 25 -9.22 0.72 11.52
N PRO A 26 -8.64 1.92 11.31
CA PRO A 26 -7.43 2.09 10.50
C PRO A 26 -6.25 1.22 10.96
N PRO A 27 -5.50 0.60 10.03
CA PRO A 27 -4.37 -0.29 10.36
C PRO A 27 -3.33 0.30 11.31
N LEU A 28 -2.96 1.59 11.19
CA LEU A 28 -1.95 2.18 12.10
C LEU A 28 -2.52 2.35 13.52
N SER A 29 -3.83 2.49 13.63
CA SER A 29 -4.55 2.65 14.90
C SER A 29 -4.89 1.32 15.60
N ARG A 30 -5.01 0.21 14.85
CA ARG A 30 -5.40 -1.13 15.38
C ARG A 30 -4.48 -1.61 16.50
N VAL A 31 -3.16 -1.47 16.34
CA VAL A 31 -2.18 -1.98 17.31
C VAL A 31 -2.28 -1.23 18.65
N GLY A 32 -2.49 0.09 18.61
CA GLY A 32 -2.68 0.89 19.81
C GLY A 32 -3.95 0.49 20.58
N ILE A 33 -5.06 0.27 19.88
CA ILE A 33 -6.33 -0.15 20.47
C ILE A 33 -6.19 -1.53 21.12
N LEU A 34 -5.61 -2.50 20.42
CA LEU A 34 -5.40 -3.85 20.95
C LEU A 34 -4.49 -3.85 22.18
N SER A 35 -3.41 -3.07 22.15
CA SER A 35 -2.51 -2.89 23.30
C SER A 35 -3.24 -2.31 24.51
N SER A 36 -4.15 -1.34 24.30
CA SER A 36 -4.95 -0.74 25.37
C SER A 36 -5.97 -1.69 26.00
N LEU A 37 -6.32 -2.77 25.29
CA LEU A 37 -7.23 -3.82 25.76
C LEU A 37 -6.49 -5.03 26.37
N ASP A 38 -5.17 -4.94 26.56
CA ASP A 38 -4.30 -6.04 26.97
C ASP A 38 -4.43 -7.27 26.04
N MET A 39 -4.56 -7.03 24.73
CA MET A 39 -4.75 -8.09 23.73
C MET A 39 -3.63 -8.08 22.69
N GLU A 40 -3.10 -9.27 22.42
CA GLU A 40 -2.12 -9.46 21.35
C GLU A 40 -2.78 -9.32 19.97
N PRO A 41 -2.26 -8.47 19.07
CA PRO A 41 -2.72 -8.41 17.69
C PRO A 41 -2.50 -9.73 16.98
N TRP A 42 -3.36 -10.03 16.01
CA TRP A 42 -3.04 -11.10 15.06
C TRP A 42 -1.73 -10.74 14.36
N GLU A 43 -0.89 -11.74 14.10
CA GLU A 43 0.38 -11.50 13.41
C GLU A 43 0.14 -10.81 12.06
N SER A 44 -0.96 -11.13 11.37
CA SER A 44 -1.38 -10.48 10.13
C SER A 44 -1.71 -8.98 10.29
N ASP A 45 -2.47 -8.60 11.32
CA ASP A 45 -2.75 -7.19 11.63
C ASP A 45 -1.48 -6.42 11.98
N ARG A 46 -0.58 -7.05 12.74
CA ARG A 46 0.73 -6.49 13.08
C ARG A 46 1.59 -6.27 11.84
N GLN A 47 1.59 -7.24 10.92
CA GLN A 47 2.33 -7.20 9.66
C GLN A 47 1.86 -6.08 8.75
N GLN A 48 0.54 -5.92 8.58
CA GLN A 48 -0.04 -4.82 7.82
C GLN A 48 0.24 -3.47 8.46
N SER A 49 0.00 -3.33 9.76
CA SER A 49 0.30 -2.10 10.48
C SER A 49 1.78 -1.72 10.35
N LEU A 50 2.69 -2.70 10.45
CA LEU A 50 4.11 -2.46 10.25
C LEU A 50 4.43 -2.04 8.81
N LEU A 51 3.87 -2.70 7.80
CA LEU A 51 4.09 -2.35 6.40
C LEU A 51 3.64 -0.91 6.09
N TRP A 52 2.42 -0.54 6.48
CA TRP A 52 1.89 0.80 6.22
C TRP A 52 2.56 1.88 7.08
N SER A 53 2.93 1.57 8.34
CA SER A 53 3.62 2.51 9.24
C SER A 53 5.03 2.86 8.78
N ARG A 54 5.63 2.05 7.90
CA ARG A 54 6.91 2.39 7.25
C ARG A 54 6.74 3.59 6.33
N ILE A 55 5.59 3.73 5.68
CA ILE A 55 5.31 4.76 4.68
C ILE A 55 4.64 5.98 5.34
N PHE A 56 3.62 5.74 6.15
CA PHE A 56 2.78 6.78 6.73
C PHE A 56 3.02 6.92 8.24
N LYS A 57 3.08 8.16 8.71
CA LYS A 57 3.15 8.48 10.15
C LYS A 57 1.77 8.61 10.80
N ASN A 58 0.71 8.76 10.01
CA ASN A 58 -0.68 8.77 10.46
C ASN A 58 -1.63 8.34 9.33
N ASP A 59 -2.87 7.99 9.71
CA ASP A 59 -3.88 7.43 8.80
C ASP A 59 -4.68 8.50 8.01
N ARG A 60 -4.50 9.80 8.28
CA ARG A 60 -5.45 10.84 7.83
C ARG A 60 -5.71 10.81 6.33
N TRP A 61 -4.66 10.84 5.51
CA TRP A 61 -4.82 10.80 4.06
C TRP A 61 -5.41 9.46 3.58
N LEU A 62 -5.04 8.35 4.23
CA LEU A 62 -5.52 7.01 3.89
C LEU A 62 -7.03 6.86 4.19
N GLU A 63 -7.49 7.45 5.28
CA GLU A 63 -8.91 7.51 5.64
C GLU A 63 -9.70 8.36 4.66
N GLU A 64 -9.23 9.58 4.35
CA GLU A 64 -9.92 10.45 3.39
C GLU A 64 -10.02 9.81 1.98
N VAL A 65 -8.98 9.07 1.55
CA VAL A 65 -9.03 8.28 0.31
C VAL A 65 -10.08 7.17 0.38
N ALA A 66 -10.15 6.45 1.50
CA ALA A 66 -11.12 5.39 1.69
C ALA A 66 -12.56 5.91 1.76
N ASP A 67 -12.77 7.09 2.33
CA ASP A 67 -14.07 7.78 2.40
C ASP A 67 -14.51 8.28 1.02
N ALA A 68 -13.55 8.60 0.13
CA ALA A 68 -13.81 8.85 -1.29
C ALA A 68 -14.12 7.58 -2.11
N HIS A 69 -14.29 6.42 -1.44
CA HIS A 69 -14.49 5.09 -2.02
C HIS A 69 -13.37 4.66 -2.98
N ALA A 70 -12.17 5.22 -2.82
CA ALA A 70 -10.99 4.77 -3.52
C ALA A 70 -10.24 3.73 -2.66
N ARG A 71 -9.49 2.87 -3.34
CA ARG A 71 -8.76 1.76 -2.72
C ARG A 71 -7.29 1.93 -2.96
N LEU A 72 -6.50 1.74 -1.90
CA LEU A 72 -5.05 1.83 -1.99
C LEU A 72 -4.44 0.45 -1.91
N VAL A 73 -3.49 0.21 -2.83
CA VAL A 73 -2.74 -1.04 -2.88
C VAL A 73 -1.25 -0.74 -3.03
N LEU A 74 -0.45 -1.41 -2.21
CA LEU A 74 0.99 -1.52 -2.40
C LEU A 74 1.26 -2.73 -3.27
N ILE A 75 2.18 -2.58 -4.23
CA ILE A 75 2.62 -3.67 -5.11
C ILE A 75 4.15 -3.74 -5.09
N GLY A 76 4.70 -4.93 -4.90
CA GLY A 76 6.13 -5.17 -4.91
C GLY A 76 6.49 -6.64 -4.70
N SER A 77 7.68 -7.05 -5.13
CA SER A 77 8.09 -8.47 -5.03
C SER A 77 8.56 -8.90 -3.64
N LYS A 78 8.84 -7.95 -2.74
CA LYS A 78 9.44 -8.18 -1.41
C LYS A 78 8.64 -7.55 -0.27
N LEU A 79 7.33 -7.36 -0.41
CA LEU A 79 6.50 -6.70 0.61
C LEU A 79 6.56 -7.41 1.97
N SER A 80 6.55 -8.75 1.98
CA SER A 80 6.64 -9.52 3.24
C SER A 80 7.98 -9.35 3.95
N GLN A 81 9.07 -9.15 3.20
CA GLN A 81 10.43 -8.97 3.75
C GLN A 81 10.60 -7.61 4.43
N MET A 82 9.78 -6.61 4.06
CA MET A 82 9.80 -5.28 4.69
C MET A 82 9.46 -5.32 6.19
N ILE A 83 8.69 -6.34 6.58
CA ILE A 83 8.25 -6.55 7.95
C ILE A 83 9.37 -7.18 8.78
N SER A 84 10.15 -8.09 8.19
CA SER A 84 11.13 -8.92 8.88
C SER A 84 12.45 -8.19 9.23
N ASN A 85 12.79 -7.11 8.51
CA ASN A 85 14.09 -6.45 8.59
C ASN A 85 14.22 -5.44 9.75
N THR A 86 14.32 -5.95 10.98
CA THR A 86 14.67 -5.15 12.17
C THR A 86 16.02 -5.49 12.79
N LYS A 87 16.78 -6.48 12.29
CA LYS A 87 17.99 -6.94 13.01
C LYS A 87 19.30 -7.02 12.25
N HIS A 88 19.37 -7.04 10.92
CA HIS A 88 20.67 -7.18 10.23
C HIS A 88 20.89 -6.01 9.25
N GLY A 89 21.99 -5.28 9.50
CA GLY A 89 22.42 -4.14 8.72
C GLY A 89 22.67 -4.51 7.27
N GLY A 90 22.06 -3.74 6.37
CA GLY A 90 21.98 -4.02 4.95
C GLY A 90 20.54 -3.85 4.48
N CYS A 91 20.00 -2.64 4.59
CA CYS A 91 18.74 -2.32 3.94
C CYS A 91 19.00 -2.36 2.44
N GLU A 92 18.77 -3.52 1.80
CA GLU A 92 18.65 -3.58 0.36
C GLU A 92 17.58 -2.57 -0.06
N ASN A 93 17.88 -1.72 -1.04
CA ASN A 93 16.92 -0.78 -1.61
C ASN A 93 15.66 -1.55 -2.05
N GLN A 94 14.62 -1.53 -1.22
CA GLN A 94 13.35 -2.16 -1.53
C GLN A 94 12.50 -1.18 -2.33
N TYR A 95 11.96 -1.65 -3.45
CA TYR A 95 11.12 -0.85 -4.32
C TYR A 95 9.71 -1.42 -4.39
N MET A 96 8.75 -0.53 -4.33
CA MET A 96 7.32 -0.84 -4.42
C MET A 96 6.59 0.31 -5.08
N ALA A 97 5.36 0.08 -5.51
CA ALA A 97 4.47 1.09 -6.03
C ALA A 97 3.22 1.21 -5.17
N LEU A 98 2.81 2.44 -4.87
CA LEU A 98 1.50 2.73 -4.28
C LEU A 98 0.54 3.14 -5.39
N VAL A 99 -0.58 2.44 -5.47
CA VAL A 99 -1.56 2.61 -6.54
C VAL A 99 -2.91 2.96 -5.93
N LEU A 100 -3.56 3.95 -6.54
CA LEU A 100 -4.93 4.32 -6.28
C LEU A 100 -5.84 3.60 -7.28
N LEU A 101 -6.72 2.75 -6.78
CA LEU A 101 -7.72 2.04 -7.56
C LEU A 101 -9.08 2.65 -7.28
N ASP A 102 -9.84 2.89 -8.34
CA ASP A 102 -11.21 3.41 -8.27
C ASP A 102 -11.34 4.72 -7.48
N GLY A 103 -12.56 5.22 -7.37
CA GLY A 103 -12.89 6.41 -6.62
C GLY A 103 -14.16 7.04 -7.16
N THR A 104 -15.13 7.30 -6.29
CA THR A 104 -16.37 7.96 -6.70
C THR A 104 -16.41 9.41 -6.26
N GLY A 105 -15.66 9.77 -5.21
CA GLY A 105 -15.53 11.13 -4.67
C GLY A 105 -14.32 11.92 -5.16
N GLU A 106 -14.13 13.08 -4.53
CA GLU A 106 -12.92 13.88 -4.70
C GLU A 106 -11.75 13.24 -3.96
N ILE A 107 -10.68 12.92 -4.68
CA ILE A 107 -9.47 12.37 -4.08
C ILE A 107 -8.74 13.48 -3.31
N PRO A 108 -8.21 13.23 -2.10
CA PRO A 108 -7.49 14.23 -1.31
C PRO A 108 -6.22 14.74 -2.01
N THR A 109 -5.70 15.89 -1.57
CA THR A 109 -4.60 16.59 -2.25
C THR A 109 -3.24 15.92 -2.08
N TRP A 110 -2.34 16.20 -3.03
CA TRP A 110 -0.94 15.78 -2.98
C TRP A 110 -0.20 16.35 -1.75
N GLU A 111 -0.57 17.56 -1.32
CA GLU A 111 -0.02 18.18 -0.11
C GLU A 111 -0.37 17.39 1.14
N LEU A 112 -1.64 16.99 1.27
CA LEU A 112 -2.09 16.17 2.39
C LEU A 112 -1.35 14.82 2.38
N PHE A 113 -1.25 14.16 1.22
CA PHE A 113 -0.49 12.93 1.04
C PHE A 113 0.93 13.08 1.60
N ARG A 114 1.70 14.06 1.11
CA ARG A 114 3.08 14.31 1.57
C ARG A 114 3.16 14.61 3.06
N SER A 115 2.18 15.34 3.60
CA SER A 115 2.14 15.67 5.03
C SER A 115 1.94 14.44 5.93
N CYS A 116 1.36 13.35 5.41
CA CYS A 116 1.12 12.09 6.13
C CYS A 116 2.27 11.09 6.03
N LEU A 117 3.27 11.34 5.16
CA LEU A 117 4.42 10.45 5.01
C LEU A 117 5.43 10.61 6.16
N ASN A 118 6.18 9.53 6.41
CA ASN A 118 7.43 9.56 7.18
C ASN A 118 8.49 10.42 6.47
N GLU A 119 9.63 10.64 7.13
CA GLU A 119 10.74 11.42 6.57
C GLU A 119 11.19 10.88 5.21
N HIS A 120 11.17 11.76 4.21
CA HIS A 120 11.37 11.37 2.82
C HIS A 120 11.95 12.49 1.96
N THR A 121 12.44 12.09 0.80
CA THR A 121 12.74 12.98 -0.33
C THR A 121 11.87 12.55 -1.52
N TYR A 122 11.44 13.51 -2.34
CA TYR A 122 10.63 13.25 -3.52
C TYR A 122 11.40 13.65 -4.78
N ASP A 123 11.56 12.69 -5.69
CA ASP A 123 12.14 12.88 -7.01
C ASP A 123 11.01 13.10 -8.03
N THR A 124 10.83 14.35 -8.46
CA THR A 124 9.81 14.74 -9.42
C THR A 124 10.03 14.14 -10.80
N SER A 125 11.27 13.79 -11.15
CA SER A 125 11.59 13.27 -12.49
C SER A 125 11.14 11.82 -12.67
N SER A 126 11.26 11.01 -11.61
CA SER A 126 10.87 9.61 -11.61
C SER A 126 9.53 9.32 -10.93
N ASN A 127 8.93 10.33 -10.28
CA ASN A 127 7.77 10.17 -9.39
C ASN A 127 8.02 9.13 -8.30
N GLU A 128 9.21 9.19 -7.68
CA GLU A 128 9.64 8.28 -6.62
C GLU A 128 9.82 9.03 -5.30
N ILE A 129 9.41 8.40 -4.21
CA ILE A 129 9.67 8.86 -2.85
C ILE A 129 10.71 7.95 -2.23
N ARG A 130 11.81 8.52 -1.75
CA ARG A 130 12.88 7.79 -1.06
C ARG A 130 12.81 8.09 0.42
N PHE A 131 12.59 7.06 1.22
CA PHE A 131 12.49 7.17 2.67
C PHE A 131 13.86 7.00 3.32
N THR A 132 14.10 7.69 4.44
CA THR A 132 15.35 7.55 5.22
C THR A 132 15.58 6.13 5.75
N SER A 133 14.51 5.35 5.84
CA SER A 133 14.51 3.94 6.20
C SER A 133 15.01 3.00 5.09
N GLY A 134 15.35 3.52 3.90
CA GLY A 134 16.06 2.79 2.84
C GLY A 134 15.20 2.16 1.75
N PHE A 135 13.89 2.43 1.71
CA PHE A 135 13.02 1.96 0.62
C PHE A 135 12.55 3.11 -0.28
N THR A 136 12.21 2.74 -1.51
CA THR A 136 11.72 3.64 -2.56
C THR A 136 10.28 3.29 -2.92
N LEU A 137 9.42 4.30 -2.99
CA LEU A 137 8.01 4.16 -3.34
C LEU A 137 7.71 4.90 -4.64
N ASN A 138 7.28 4.19 -5.67
CA ASN A 138 6.71 4.80 -6.85
C ASN A 138 5.30 5.31 -6.54
N VAL A 139 5.06 6.57 -6.89
CA VAL A 139 3.82 7.31 -6.65
C VAL A 139 3.36 8.00 -7.91
N HIS A 140 3.75 7.50 -9.09
CA HIS A 140 3.35 8.06 -10.39
C HIS A 140 1.83 8.25 -10.47
N ASN A 141 1.09 7.23 -10.05
CA ASN A 141 -0.37 7.19 -9.99
C ASN A 141 -0.98 8.02 -8.85
N LEU A 142 -0.18 8.79 -8.13
CA LEU A 142 -0.61 9.71 -7.08
C LEU A 142 -0.04 11.11 -7.27
N SER A 143 0.76 11.34 -8.31
CA SER A 143 1.34 12.65 -8.58
C SER A 143 0.27 13.73 -8.74
N GLU A 144 0.62 14.97 -8.41
CA GLU A 144 -0.29 16.11 -8.52
C GLU A 144 -0.95 16.24 -9.91
N PRO A 145 -0.23 16.08 -11.05
CA PRO A 145 -0.86 16.07 -12.37
C PRO A 145 -1.90 14.95 -12.52
N TYR A 146 -1.61 13.75 -12.02
CA TYR A 146 -2.52 12.62 -12.13
C TYR A 146 -3.79 12.82 -11.29
N LEU A 147 -3.64 13.23 -10.02
CA LEU A 147 -4.78 13.53 -9.15
C LEU A 147 -5.65 14.65 -9.72
N THR A 148 -5.04 15.66 -10.32
CA THR A 148 -5.76 16.76 -10.98
C THR A 148 -6.56 16.27 -12.19
N SER A 149 -5.98 15.38 -13.00
CA SER A 149 -6.67 14.76 -14.13
C SER A 149 -7.82 13.85 -13.68
N LEU A 150 -7.62 13.03 -12.65
CA LEU A 150 -8.66 12.14 -12.09
C LEU A 150 -9.89 12.90 -11.56
N ARG A 151 -9.70 14.11 -11.01
CA ARG A 151 -10.81 14.96 -10.56
C ARG A 151 -11.64 15.49 -11.73
N LYS A 152 -11.03 15.64 -12.92
CA LYS A 152 -11.68 16.20 -14.11
C LYS A 152 -12.32 15.12 -14.99
N ASP A 153 -11.70 13.95 -15.08
CA ASP A 153 -12.12 12.90 -16.01
C ASP A 153 -12.45 11.58 -15.27
N PRO A 154 -13.73 11.15 -15.25
CA PRO A 154 -14.13 9.90 -14.63
C PRO A 154 -13.66 8.64 -15.37
N GLU A 155 -13.34 8.71 -16.67
CA GLU A 155 -12.86 7.54 -17.43
C GLU A 155 -11.47 7.08 -17.00
N LEU A 156 -10.63 8.02 -16.52
CA LEU A 156 -9.29 7.73 -15.99
C LEU A 156 -9.30 6.87 -14.71
N ARG A 157 -10.47 6.64 -14.11
CA ARG A 157 -10.66 5.82 -12.90
C ARG A 157 -10.65 4.31 -13.17
N ARG A 158 -10.79 3.87 -14.42
CA ARG A 158 -11.05 2.46 -14.77
C ARG A 158 -9.83 1.54 -14.77
N SER A 159 -8.64 2.06 -15.02
CA SER A 159 -7.42 1.23 -15.13
C SER A 159 -6.18 2.05 -14.77
N PRO A 160 -5.80 2.08 -13.48
CA PRO A 160 -4.63 2.84 -13.06
C PRO A 160 -3.37 2.28 -13.72
N THR A 161 -2.53 3.20 -14.16
CA THR A 161 -1.28 2.91 -14.84
C THR A 161 -0.11 3.39 -13.99
N ILE A 162 0.84 2.50 -13.75
CA ILE A 162 2.11 2.79 -13.09
C ILE A 162 3.18 2.86 -14.17
N ILE A 163 3.91 3.97 -14.21
CA ILE A 163 5.07 4.11 -15.08
C ILE A 163 6.32 3.93 -14.22
N ILE A 164 7.16 2.97 -14.61
CA ILE A 164 8.39 2.63 -13.90
C ILE A 164 9.54 2.48 -14.88
N SER A 165 10.77 2.68 -14.41
CA SER A 165 11.95 2.44 -15.23
C SER A 165 12.14 0.93 -15.50
N PRO A 166 12.80 0.55 -16.61
CA PRO A 166 13.13 -0.86 -16.88
C PRO A 166 13.89 -1.54 -15.73
N GLU A 167 14.77 -0.81 -15.05
CA GLU A 167 15.56 -1.31 -13.93
C GLU A 167 14.67 -1.66 -12.75
N ARG A 168 13.72 -0.76 -12.42
CA ARG A 168 12.77 -0.93 -11.31
C ARG A 168 11.69 -1.97 -11.59
N MET A 169 11.42 -2.28 -12.85
CA MET A 169 10.44 -3.30 -13.21
C MET A 169 10.78 -4.68 -12.63
N ARG A 170 12.07 -5.02 -12.53
CA ARG A 170 12.53 -6.28 -11.92
C ARG A 170 12.36 -6.31 -10.40
N GLU A 171 12.19 -5.15 -9.77
CA GLU A 171 11.95 -5.03 -8.33
C GLU A 171 10.45 -5.12 -8.01
N ILE A 172 9.58 -4.72 -8.95
CA ILE A 172 8.13 -4.95 -8.85
C ILE A 172 7.79 -6.40 -9.22
N VAL A 173 8.33 -6.92 -10.32
CA VAL A 173 8.13 -8.29 -10.80
C VAL A 173 9.44 -9.05 -10.71
N SER A 174 9.51 -9.95 -9.75
CA SER A 174 10.63 -10.90 -9.64
C SER A 174 10.30 -12.20 -10.38
N CYS A 175 11.28 -13.08 -10.54
CA CYS A 175 11.06 -14.41 -11.09
C CYS A 175 11.33 -15.49 -10.03
N HIS A 176 10.37 -16.40 -9.83
CA HIS A 176 10.50 -17.57 -8.96
C HIS A 176 10.30 -18.83 -9.77
N ARG A 177 11.33 -19.69 -9.84
CA ARG A 177 11.33 -20.92 -10.66
C ARG A 177 10.92 -20.66 -12.12
N GLY A 178 11.39 -19.55 -12.69
CA GLY A 178 11.10 -19.14 -14.08
C GLY A 178 9.70 -18.54 -14.31
N LYS A 179 8.88 -18.38 -13.27
CA LYS A 179 7.57 -17.73 -13.36
C LYS A 179 7.61 -16.33 -12.75
N PRO A 180 6.87 -15.35 -13.30
CA PRO A 180 6.76 -14.04 -12.70
C PRO A 180 6.08 -14.13 -11.33
N PHE A 181 6.58 -13.33 -10.39
CA PHE A 181 6.11 -13.27 -9.02
C PHE A 181 6.11 -11.82 -8.53
N THR A 182 5.01 -11.44 -7.89
CA THR A 182 4.87 -10.15 -7.21
C THR A 182 3.85 -10.31 -6.09
N GLN A 183 3.88 -9.39 -5.14
CA GLN A 183 2.97 -9.34 -4.00
C GLN A 183 2.19 -8.04 -4.01
N TYR A 184 1.05 -8.03 -3.34
CA TYR A 184 0.28 -6.82 -3.08
C TYR A 184 -0.32 -6.80 -1.68
N ALA A 185 -0.59 -5.60 -1.19
CA ALA A 185 -1.25 -5.38 0.09
C ALA A 185 -2.24 -4.22 -0.02
N PHE A 186 -3.52 -4.49 0.24
CA PHE A 186 -4.54 -3.46 0.33
C PHE A 186 -4.53 -2.79 1.71
N TYR A 187 -4.78 -1.48 1.75
CA TYR A 187 -4.72 -0.72 3.00
C TYR A 187 -5.61 -1.29 4.11
N ARG A 188 -6.86 -1.68 3.82
CA ARG A 188 -7.78 -2.20 4.84
C ARG A 188 -7.76 -3.72 5.01
N ASP A 189 -7.00 -4.42 4.18
CA ASP A 189 -6.92 -5.87 4.23
C ASP A 189 -5.97 -6.33 5.36
N ARG A 190 -6.08 -7.60 5.74
CA ARG A 190 -5.29 -8.21 6.82
C ARG A 190 -4.01 -8.86 6.33
N TYR A 191 -3.91 -9.18 5.04
CA TYR A 191 -2.84 -10.03 4.54
C TYR A 191 -2.12 -9.42 3.34
N ILE A 192 -0.81 -9.67 3.27
CA ILE A 192 -0.07 -9.52 2.03
C ILE A 192 -0.42 -10.73 1.17
N GLN A 193 -0.78 -10.48 -0.08
CA GLN A 193 -1.21 -11.49 -1.03
C GLN A 193 -0.18 -11.64 -2.14
N ASP A 194 0.07 -12.89 -2.55
CA ASP A 194 0.86 -13.18 -3.74
C ASP A 194 -0.06 -13.09 -4.98
N ILE A 195 0.41 -12.47 -6.06
CA ILE A 195 -0.31 -12.56 -7.34
C ILE A 195 0.03 -13.89 -7.99
N ASP A 196 -0.98 -14.72 -8.23
CA ASP A 196 -0.82 -15.91 -9.06
C ASP A 196 -0.26 -15.52 -10.43
N SER A 197 0.78 -16.22 -10.87
CA SER A 197 1.35 -16.12 -12.22
C SER A 197 0.31 -16.11 -13.35
N SER A 198 -0.82 -16.81 -13.21
CA SER A 198 -1.92 -16.80 -14.19
C SER A 198 -2.62 -15.43 -14.33
N ARG A 199 -2.46 -14.57 -13.31
CA ARG A 199 -3.03 -13.22 -13.19
C ARG A 199 -2.00 -12.12 -13.48
N ILE A 200 -0.81 -12.53 -13.92
CA ILE A 200 0.26 -11.67 -14.39
C ILE A 200 0.42 -11.93 -15.89
N THR A 201 0.19 -10.91 -16.71
CA THR A 201 0.41 -11.00 -18.16
C THR A 201 1.56 -10.09 -18.55
N ASP A 202 2.58 -10.66 -19.19
CA ASP A 202 3.66 -9.91 -19.82
C ASP A 202 3.33 -9.64 -21.29
N VAL A 203 3.35 -8.38 -21.68
CA VAL A 203 3.27 -7.94 -23.07
C VAL A 203 4.66 -7.46 -23.49
N ARG A 204 5.44 -8.39 -24.06
CA ARG A 204 6.77 -8.15 -24.66
C ARG A 204 7.80 -7.49 -23.73
N GLY A 205 7.74 -7.73 -22.42
CA GLY A 205 8.65 -7.21 -21.41
C GLY A 205 8.51 -5.70 -21.15
N VAL A 206 7.51 -5.04 -21.74
CA VAL A 206 7.33 -3.58 -21.67
C VAL A 206 6.09 -3.16 -20.91
N VAL A 207 5.06 -4.01 -20.90
CA VAL A 207 3.82 -3.79 -20.15
C VAL A 207 3.47 -5.07 -19.42
N TRP A 208 3.28 -4.94 -18.11
CA TRP A 208 2.76 -6.00 -17.26
C TRP A 208 1.34 -5.66 -16.85
N ILE A 209 0.45 -6.64 -16.92
CA ILE A 209 -0.95 -6.50 -16.50
C ILE A 209 -1.13 -7.34 -15.26
N PHE A 210 -1.51 -6.70 -14.15
CA PHE A 210 -1.83 -7.38 -12.90
C PHE A 210 -3.32 -7.36 -12.66
N LYS A 211 -3.90 -8.53 -12.44
CA LYS A 211 -5.27 -8.66 -11.94
C LYS A 211 -5.21 -8.85 -10.43
N LEU A 212 -5.58 -7.81 -9.68
CA LEU A 212 -5.63 -7.81 -8.23
C LEU A 212 -7.01 -8.29 -7.77
N ARG A 213 -7.09 -9.04 -6.67
CA ARG A 213 -8.36 -9.43 -6.06
C ARG A 213 -8.46 -8.83 -4.67
N ASP A 214 -9.57 -8.17 -4.43
CA ASP A 214 -9.96 -7.62 -3.15
C ASP A 214 -11.39 -8.09 -2.89
N HIS A 215 -11.52 -9.09 -2.02
CA HIS A 215 -12.76 -9.84 -1.84
C HIS A 215 -13.33 -10.37 -3.19
N ASP A 216 -14.49 -9.88 -3.62
CA ASP A 216 -15.17 -10.27 -4.86
C ASP A 216 -14.95 -9.28 -6.02
N VAL A 217 -14.13 -8.27 -5.81
CA VAL A 217 -13.82 -7.26 -6.83
C VAL A 217 -12.44 -7.55 -7.43
N THR A 218 -12.39 -7.59 -8.77
CA THR A 218 -11.13 -7.70 -9.51
C THR A 218 -10.78 -6.35 -10.12
N SER A 219 -9.58 -5.85 -9.82
CA SER A 219 -9.04 -4.63 -10.42
C SER A 219 -7.87 -4.95 -11.33
N THR A 220 -7.77 -4.21 -12.44
CA THR A 220 -6.66 -4.34 -13.38
C THR A 220 -5.70 -3.17 -13.20
N VAL A 221 -4.42 -3.46 -13.00
CA VAL A 221 -3.35 -2.47 -12.93
C VAL A 221 -2.39 -2.70 -14.08
N LEU A 222 -2.08 -1.63 -14.81
CA LEU A 222 -1.11 -1.63 -15.89
C LEU A 222 0.23 -1.12 -15.36
N VAL A 223 1.29 -1.88 -15.55
CA VAL A 223 2.65 -1.50 -15.15
C VAL A 223 3.51 -1.41 -16.39
N MET A 224 3.90 -0.19 -16.74
CA MET A 224 4.51 0.13 -18.02
C MET A 224 5.95 0.62 -17.81
N SER A 225 6.84 0.18 -18.70
CA SER A 225 8.19 0.70 -18.78
C SER A 225 8.18 2.11 -19.38
N LEU A 226 8.98 3.02 -18.81
CA LEU A 226 9.11 4.41 -19.23
C LEU A 226 9.47 4.56 -20.72
N HIS A 227 10.22 3.59 -21.28
CA HIS A 227 10.58 3.56 -22.71
C HIS A 227 9.38 3.36 -23.64
N TYR A 228 8.32 2.71 -23.15
CA TYR A 228 7.09 2.48 -23.91
C TYR A 228 6.10 3.64 -23.76
N GLY A 229 5.97 4.22 -22.55
CA GLY A 229 5.10 5.37 -22.29
C GLY A 229 5.43 6.58 -23.18
N LEU A 230 6.72 6.89 -23.36
CA LEU A 230 7.16 8.00 -24.22
C LEU A 230 6.88 7.78 -25.71
N ARG A 231 6.90 6.53 -26.21
CA ARG A 231 6.62 6.22 -27.62
C ARG A 231 5.16 6.34 -28.03
N HIS A 232 4.23 6.33 -27.07
CA HIS A 232 2.80 6.45 -27.32
C HIS A 232 2.24 7.84 -26.95
N LEU A 233 3.09 8.74 -26.46
CA LEU A 233 2.78 10.15 -26.18
C LEU A 233 3.35 11.11 -27.24
N MET A 234 4.09 10.60 -28.23
CA MET A 234 4.49 11.31 -29.45
C MET A 234 3.68 10.81 -30.64
#